data_AF-A0A8G2A3I8-F1
#
_entry.id   AF-A0A8G2A3I8-F1
#
_cell.length_a   1.000
_cell.length_b   1.000
_cell.length_c   1.000
_cell.angle_alpha   90.00
_cell.angle_beta   90.00
_cell.angle_gamma   90.00
#
_symmetry.space_group_name_H-M   'P 1'
#
loop_
_entity.id
_entity.type
_entity.pdbx_description
1 polymer ?
#
loop_
_entity_poly.entity_id
_entity_poly.type
_entity_poly.pdbx_seq_one_letter_code
_entity_poly.pdbx_strand_id
1 'polypeptide(L)'
;MKVTETRLDTLIDNLNTLICEDDLLTRQERETLVRAVAAIGAMKARVSMKKPTVPAASKPKEEKQAPIPDPRFPNARQAWVAEEETLLLDALDGVPNDDIGVGSG
;
A
#
# COMPACT_ATOMS: atom_id res chain seq x y z
N MET A 1 23.22 -9.54 0.26
CA MET A 1 23.14 -9.18 -1.17
C MET A 1 22.31 -7.90 -1.31
N LYS A 2 22.85 -6.83 -1.92
CA LYS A 2 22.14 -5.53 -2.02
C LYS A 2 21.36 -5.46 -3.35
N VAL A 3 20.08 -5.11 -3.29
CA VAL A 3 19.27 -4.84 -4.48
C VAL A 3 19.59 -3.43 -4.96
N THR A 4 20.12 -3.31 -6.17
CA THR A 4 20.47 -2.03 -6.82
C THR A 4 19.55 -1.79 -8.01
N GLU A 5 19.31 -0.52 -8.34
CA GLU A 5 18.47 -0.11 -9.49
C GLU A 5 19.00 -0.69 -10.80
N THR A 6 20.30 -0.55 -11.07
CA THR A 6 20.96 -1.10 -12.26
C THR A 6 20.77 -2.62 -12.39
N ARG A 7 20.80 -3.35 -11.28
CA ARG A 7 20.60 -4.80 -11.30
C ARG A 7 19.14 -5.17 -11.58
N LEU A 8 18.19 -4.33 -11.16
CA LEU A 8 16.78 -4.51 -11.50
C LEU A 8 16.53 -4.17 -12.97
N ASP A 9 17.19 -3.14 -13.53
CA ASP A 9 17.12 -2.80 -14.95
C ASP A 9 17.61 -3.94 -15.84
N THR A 10 18.82 -4.45 -15.59
CA THR A 10 19.35 -5.59 -16.35
C THR A 10 18.45 -6.83 -16.23
N LEU A 11 17.83 -7.04 -15.06
CA LEU A 11 16.89 -8.15 -14.88
C LEU A 11 15.62 -7.94 -15.72
N ILE A 12 15.04 -6.75 -15.72
CA ILE A 12 13.86 -6.43 -16.54
C ILE A 12 14.17 -6.62 -18.02
N ASP A 13 15.32 -6.14 -18.50
CA ASP A 13 15.72 -6.25 -19.91
C ASP A 13 15.87 -7.73 -20.33
N ASN A 14 16.56 -8.53 -19.51
CA ASN A 14 16.71 -9.97 -19.79
C ASN A 14 15.36 -10.71 -19.83
N LEU A 15 14.46 -10.39 -18.90
CA LEU A 15 13.13 -11.00 -18.87
C LEU A 15 12.30 -10.56 -20.07
N ASN A 16 12.39 -9.29 -20.49
CA ASN A 16 11.68 -8.79 -21.67
C ASN A 16 12.21 -9.44 -22.95
N THR A 17 13.52 -9.64 -23.10
CA THR A 17 14.08 -10.40 -24.23
C THR A 17 13.50 -11.80 -24.28
N LEU A 18 13.49 -12.52 -23.14
CA LEU A 18 12.93 -13.86 -23.05
C LEU A 18 11.42 -13.90 -23.34
N ILE A 19 10.66 -12.90 -22.87
CA ILE A 19 9.22 -12.77 -23.15
C ILE A 19 8.96 -12.53 -24.64
N CYS A 20 9.84 -11.81 -25.34
CA CYS A 20 9.69 -11.50 -26.76
C CYS A 20 10.15 -12.64 -27.68
N GLU A 21 10.95 -13.59 -27.17
CA GLU A 21 11.35 -14.78 -27.93
C GLU A 21 10.19 -15.80 -27.96
N ASP A 22 9.62 -16.01 -29.15
CA ASP A 22 8.35 -16.73 -29.29
C ASP A 22 8.42 -18.25 -29.11
N ASP A 23 9.59 -18.85 -29.32
CA ASP A 23 9.75 -20.31 -29.39
C ASP A 23 10.19 -20.98 -28.07
N LEU A 24 10.51 -20.20 -27.04
CA LEU A 24 11.12 -20.72 -25.80
C LEU A 24 10.12 -20.90 -24.65
N LEU A 25 8.94 -20.29 -24.74
CA LEU A 25 8.00 -20.19 -23.64
C LEU A 25 6.60 -20.64 -24.05
N THR A 26 5.98 -21.45 -23.20
CA THR A 26 4.54 -21.65 -23.23
C THR A 26 3.81 -20.35 -22.89
N ARG A 27 2.53 -20.26 -23.29
CA ARG A 27 1.68 -19.11 -22.97
C ARG A 27 1.64 -18.79 -21.46
N GLN A 28 1.56 -19.83 -20.62
CA GLN A 28 1.48 -19.67 -19.17
C GLN A 28 2.80 -19.14 -18.59
N GLU A 29 3.94 -19.61 -19.07
CA GLU A 29 5.25 -19.11 -18.66
C GLU A 29 5.41 -17.63 -19.04
N ARG A 30 4.98 -17.25 -20.24
CA ARG A 30 5.00 -15.85 -20.67
C ARG A 30 4.14 -14.96 -19.78
N GLU A 31 2.90 -15.37 -19.49
CA GLU A 31 2.02 -14.62 -18.58
C GLU A 31 2.64 -14.48 -17.17
N THR A 32 3.31 -15.53 -16.69
CA THR A 32 4.00 -15.52 -15.39
C THR A 32 5.18 -14.56 -15.40
N LEU A 33 5.99 -14.57 -16.47
CA LEU A 33 7.12 -13.66 -16.63
C LEU A 33 6.67 -12.19 -16.75
N VAL A 34 5.60 -11.91 -17.47
CA VAL A 34 5.02 -10.55 -17.54
C VAL A 34 4.61 -10.05 -16.15
N ARG A 35 3.97 -10.90 -15.32
CA ARG A 35 3.63 -10.55 -13.94
C ARG A 35 4.89 -10.32 -13.09
N ALA A 36 5.94 -11.12 -13.28
CA ALA A 36 7.21 -10.95 -12.60
C ALA A 36 7.86 -9.61 -12.97
N VAL A 37 7.88 -9.24 -14.26
CA VAL A 37 8.39 -7.93 -14.72
C VAL A 37 7.62 -6.78 -14.07
N ALA A 38 6.29 -6.85 -13.98
CA ALA A 38 5.49 -5.84 -13.29
C ALA A 38 5.86 -5.71 -11.80
N ALA A 39 6.02 -6.84 -11.10
CA ALA A 39 6.44 -6.84 -9.70
C ALA A 39 7.86 -6.27 -9.50
N ILE A 40 8.80 -6.60 -10.39
CA ILE A 40 10.17 -6.08 -10.38
C ILE A 40 10.18 -4.58 -10.68
N GLY A 41 9.34 -4.10 -11.61
CA GLY A 41 9.14 -2.68 -11.87
C GLY A 41 8.67 -1.91 -10.62
N ALA A 42 7.72 -2.47 -9.86
CA ALA A 42 7.28 -1.90 -8.59
C ALA A 42 8.42 -1.89 -7.54
N MET A 43 9.24 -2.94 -7.47
CA MET A 43 10.43 -2.97 -6.62
C MET A 43 11.46 -1.90 -7.03
N LYS A 44 11.69 -1.72 -8.33
CA LYS A 44 12.60 -0.69 -8.86
C LYS A 44 12.16 0.70 -8.42
N ALA A 45 10.87 1.03 -8.54
CA ALA A 45 10.32 2.31 -8.07
C ALA A 45 10.64 2.54 -6.58
N ARG A 46 10.45 1.53 -5.74
CA ARG A 46 10.76 1.61 -4.30
C ARG A 46 12.26 1.76 -4.01
N VAL A 47 13.14 1.20 -4.83
CA VAL A 47 14.60 1.37 -4.70
C VAL A 47 15.02 2.77 -5.15
N SER A 48 14.43 3.28 -6.23
CA SER A 48 14.70 4.63 -6.75
C SER A 48 14.27 5.72 -5.74
N MET A 49 13.14 5.53 -5.04
CA MET A 49 12.68 6.43 -3.97
C MET A 49 13.58 6.46 -2.73
N LYS A 50 14.48 5.48 -2.55
CA LYS A 50 15.44 5.46 -1.43
C LYS A 50 16.71 6.26 -1.71
N LYS A 51 16.95 6.67 -2.97
CA LYS A 51 17.94 7.72 -3.22
C LYS A 51 17.36 9.03 -2.67
N PRO A 52 18.09 9.79 -1.85
CA PRO A 52 17.69 11.14 -1.52
C PRO A 52 17.77 11.92 -2.84
N THR A 53 16.66 12.02 -3.54
CA THR A 53 16.46 13.10 -4.49
C THR A 53 16.73 14.36 -3.69
N VAL A 54 17.80 15.08 -4.05
CA VAL A 54 18.01 16.49 -3.69
C VAL A 54 16.63 17.13 -3.71
N PRO A 55 16.18 17.78 -2.62
CA PRO A 55 14.81 18.23 -2.53
C PRO A 55 14.54 19.04 -3.79
N ALA A 56 13.58 18.61 -4.59
CA ALA A 56 12.98 19.48 -5.58
C ALA A 56 12.40 20.63 -4.75
N ALA A 57 13.21 21.68 -4.57
CA ALA A 57 12.82 22.86 -3.87
C ALA A 57 11.57 23.36 -4.58
N SER A 58 10.51 23.51 -3.79
CA SER A 58 9.25 24.15 -4.17
C SER A 58 8.21 23.22 -4.82
N LYS A 59 7.68 22.29 -4.03
CA LYS A 59 6.29 22.52 -3.63
C LYS A 59 6.32 22.76 -2.13
N PRO A 60 5.67 23.81 -1.59
CA PRO A 60 5.45 23.93 -0.15
C PRO A 60 4.91 22.60 0.34
N LYS A 61 5.10 22.29 1.63
CA LYS A 61 4.25 21.32 2.30
C LYS A 61 2.83 21.54 1.79
N GLU A 62 2.34 20.68 0.89
CA GLU A 62 0.97 20.27 1.02
C GLU A 62 1.00 19.62 2.41
N GLU A 63 0.72 20.44 3.42
CA GLU A 63 -0.39 20.14 4.29
C GLU A 63 -1.32 19.29 3.46
N LYS A 64 -1.21 17.96 3.60
CA LYS A 64 -2.19 17.05 3.04
C LYS A 64 -3.48 17.69 3.52
N GLN A 65 -4.22 18.33 2.62
CA GLN A 65 -5.53 18.84 2.95
C GLN A 65 -6.18 17.69 3.69
N ALA A 66 -6.58 17.93 4.94
CA ALA A 66 -7.19 16.91 5.77
C ALA A 66 -8.16 16.15 4.85
N PRO A 67 -7.96 14.84 4.61
CA PRO A 67 -8.67 14.13 3.55
C PRO A 67 -10.14 14.48 3.66
N ILE A 68 -10.71 15.10 2.62
CA ILE A 68 -12.10 15.57 2.66
C ILE A 68 -12.95 14.38 3.11
N PRO A 69 -13.61 14.47 4.28
CA PRO A 69 -14.38 13.35 4.79
C PRO A 69 -15.41 12.95 3.74
N ASP A 70 -15.58 11.64 3.52
CA ASP A 70 -16.63 11.12 2.64
C ASP A 70 -17.96 11.77 3.09
N PRO A 71 -18.77 12.35 2.20
CA PRO A 71 -20.05 12.96 2.58
C PRO A 71 -20.98 12.01 3.36
N ARG A 72 -20.82 10.69 3.19
CA ARG A 72 -21.56 9.67 3.96
C ARG A 72 -21.03 9.50 5.39
N PHE A 73 -19.78 9.87 5.63
CA PHE A 73 -19.08 9.78 6.91
C PHE A 73 -18.33 11.09 7.20
N PRO A 74 -19.08 12.19 7.47
CA PRO A 74 -18.51 13.53 7.60
C PRO A 74 -17.51 13.68 8.76
N ASN A 75 -17.60 12.81 9.77
CA ASN A 75 -16.73 12.80 10.95
C ASN A 75 -15.62 11.74 10.84
N ALA A 76 -15.46 11.09 9.68
CA ALA A 76 -14.42 10.07 9.50
C ALA A 76 -13.03 10.66 9.77
N ARG A 77 -12.22 9.93 10.56
CA ARG A 77 -10.84 10.30 10.94
C ARG A 77 -10.73 11.53 11.85
N GLN A 78 -11.85 12.11 12.30
CA GLN A 78 -11.84 13.10 13.38
C GLN A 78 -11.69 12.36 14.72
N ALA A 79 -10.86 12.89 15.62
CA ALA A 79 -10.82 12.40 16.99
C ALA A 79 -12.16 12.69 17.64
N TRP A 80 -12.63 11.76 18.47
CA TRP A 80 -13.88 11.95 19.19
C TRP A 80 -13.69 13.07 20.20
N VAL A 81 -14.70 13.90 20.37
CA VAL A 81 -14.69 14.89 21.46
C VAL A 81 -15.03 14.18 22.78
N ALA A 82 -14.62 14.76 23.91
CA ALA A 82 -14.79 14.15 25.22
C ALA A 82 -16.27 13.86 25.54
N GLU A 83 -17.17 14.70 25.02
CA GLU A 83 -18.62 14.56 25.16
C GLU A 83 -19.14 13.34 24.38
N GLU A 84 -18.62 13.09 23.17
CA GLU A 84 -18.97 11.92 22.37
C GLU A 84 -18.43 10.64 23.02
N GLU A 85 -17.19 10.67 23.49
CA GLU A 85 -16.59 9.55 24.23
C GLU A 85 -17.40 9.22 25.49
N THR A 86 -17.80 10.22 26.25
CA THR A 86 -18.61 10.04 27.47
C THR A 86 -19.98 9.47 27.14
N LEU A 87 -20.64 9.97 26.09
CA LEU A 87 -21.94 9.45 25.63
C LEU A 87 -21.86 7.98 25.21
N LEU A 88 -20.76 7.59 24.57
CA LEU A 88 -20.55 6.23 24.09
C LEU A 88 -20.20 5.27 25.24
N LEU A 89 -19.45 5.74 26.22
CA LEU A 89 -19.21 4.98 27.46
C LEU A 89 -20.51 4.77 28.26
N ASP A 90 -21.34 5.80 28.40
CA ASP A 90 -22.65 5.72 29.07
C ASP A 90 -23.61 4.75 28.35
N ALA A 91 -23.62 4.80 27.02
CA ALA A 91 -24.41 3.87 26.20
C ALA A 91 -23.94 2.40 26.32
N LEU A 92 -22.66 2.17 26.63
CA LEU A 92 -22.06 0.85 26.79
C LEU A 92 -22.16 0.30 28.23
N ASP A 93 -22.38 1.16 29.24
CA ASP A 93 -22.42 0.78 30.66
C ASP A 93 -23.56 -0.21 30.99
N GLY A 94 -24.60 -0.23 30.15
CA GLY A 94 -25.72 -1.18 30.24
C GLY A 94 -25.56 -2.47 29.43
N VAL A 95 -24.45 -2.67 28.71
CA VAL A 95 -24.22 -3.85 27.86
C VAL A 95 -23.46 -4.92 28.66
N PRO A 96 -24.10 -6.07 29.00
CA PRO A 96 -23.39 -7.16 29.66
C PRO A 96 -22.25 -7.66 28.77
N ASN A 97 -21.05 -7.78 29.34
CA ASN A 97 -19.89 -8.29 28.61
C ASN A 97 -19.97 -9.81 28.33
N ASP A 98 -21.01 -10.48 28.85
CA ASP A 98 -21.18 -11.94 28.89
C ASP A 98 -21.64 -12.57 27.56
N ASP A 99 -22.03 -11.78 26.55
CA ASP A 99 -22.48 -12.29 25.23
C ASP A 99 -21.44 -12.12 24.11
N ILE A 100 -20.25 -11.56 24.39
CA ILE A 100 -19.11 -11.64 23.46
C ILE A 100 -18.53 -13.04 23.62
N GLY A 101 -19.17 -14.01 22.94
CA GLY A 101 -18.88 -15.44 23.02
C GLY A 101 -17.37 -15.71 23.08
N VAL A 102 -16.89 -16.02 24.27
CA VAL A 102 -15.62 -16.70 24.46
C VAL A 102 -15.85 -18.09 23.87
N GLY A 103 -15.52 -18.24 22.58
CA GLY A 103 -15.48 -19.53 21.93
C GLY A 103 -14.56 -20.45 22.71
N SER A 104 -15.16 -21.25 23.60
CA SER A 104 -14.48 -22.35 24.27
C SER A 104 -14.16 -23.38 23.20
N GLY A 105 -12.85 -23.61 23.01
CA GLY A 105 -12.35 -24.77 22.27
C GLY A 105 -12.53 -26.07 23.04
#